data_AF-A0A4P5US92-F1
#
_entry.id   AF-A0A4P5US92-F1
#
_cell.length_a   1.000
_cell.length_b   1.000
_cell.length_c   1.000
_cell.angle_alpha   90.00
_cell.angle_beta   90.00
_cell.angle_gamma   90.00
#
_symmetry.space_group_name_H-M   'P 1'
#
loop_
_entity.id
_entity.type
_entity.pdbx_description
1 polymer ?
#
loop_
_entity_poly.entity_id
_entity_poly.type
_entity_poly.pdbx_seq_one_letter_code
_entity_poly.pdbx_strand_id
1 'polypeptide(L)' 'MNYTVRREKGNFRSGDCRMKQDNYIVLNSLVPLESRISVLAKVISMHNLELLTIKPAVRLIIEQEKNRKPQETTIPLDF' A
#
# COMPACT_ATOMS: atom_id res chain seq x y z
N MET A 1 11.57 7.36 -5.48
CA MET A 1 10.20 6.87 -5.74
C MET A 1 9.45 7.91 -6.54
N ASN A 2 8.80 7.52 -7.64
CA ASN A 2 7.93 8.41 -8.42
C ASN A 2 6.51 7.81 -8.43
N TYR A 3 5.75 8.06 -7.36
CA TYR A 3 4.38 7.60 -7.20
C TYR A 3 3.42 8.77 -7.09
N THR A 4 2.27 8.67 -7.73
CA THR A 4 1.13 9.55 -7.49
C THR A 4 0.10 8.84 -6.64
N VAL A 5 -0.29 9.42 -5.51
CA VAL A 5 -1.34 8.86 -4.64
C VAL A 5 -2.70 9.41 -5.06
N ARG A 6 -3.64 8.54 -5.41
CA ARG A 6 -5.03 8.90 -5.75
C ARG A 6 -5.99 8.34 -4.72
N ARG A 7 -7.01 9.11 -4.36
CA ARG A 7 -8.06 8.71 -3.43
C ARG A 7 -9.36 8.64 -4.19
N GLU A 8 -9.90 7.44 -4.33
CA GLU A 8 -11.09 7.19 -5.13
C GLU A 8 -12.16 6.48 -4.30
N LYS A 9 -13.42 6.54 -4.71
CA LYS A 9 -14.52 5.78 -4.09
C LYS A 9 -14.99 4.71 -5.07
N GLY A 10 -15.21 3.49 -4.59
CA GLY A 10 -15.73 2.42 -5.42
C GLY A 10 -15.58 1.04 -4.79
N ASN A 11 -16.02 0.01 -5.52
CA ASN A 11 -15.88 -1.37 -5.11
C ASN A 11 -14.54 -1.96 -5.60
N PHE A 12 -13.44 -1.51 -4.99
CA PHE A 12 -12.10 -2.01 -5.31
C PHE A 12 -11.21 -2.05 -4.06
N ARG A 13 -10.18 -2.89 -4.08
CA ARG A 13 -9.16 -2.97 -3.03
C ARG A 13 -8.08 -1.92 -3.29
N SER A 14 -7.60 -1.28 -2.22
CA SER A 14 -6.48 -0.34 -2.33
C SER A 14 -5.18 -1.08 -2.64
N GLY A 15 -4.26 -0.44 -3.34
CA GLY A 15 -2.97 -1.04 -3.71
C GLY A 15 -2.11 -0.11 -4.57
N ASP A 16 -0.91 -0.57 -4.90
CA ASP A 16 -0.11 0.03 -5.96
C ASP A 16 -0.50 -0.57 -7.32
N CYS A 17 -0.55 0.29 -8.34
CA CYS A 17 -0.72 -0.14 -9.71
C CYS A 17 0.23 0.64 -10.61
N ARG A 18 0.73 -0.03 -11.65
CA ARG A 18 1.52 0.59 -12.69
C ARG A 18 0.64 0.79 -13.91
N MET A 19 0.47 2.05 -14.32
CA MET A 19 -0.24 2.40 -15.54
C MET A 19 0.76 3.02 -16.51
N LYS A 20 1.14 2.26 -17.55
CA LYS A 20 2.21 2.63 -18.48
C LYS A 20 3.55 2.87 -17.73
N GLN A 21 4.02 4.11 -17.73
CA GLN A 21 5.27 4.55 -17.09
C GLN A 21 5.03 5.17 -15.72
N ASP A 22 3.77 5.41 -15.34
CA ASP A 22 3.39 6.05 -14.09
C ASP A 22 3.08 5.00 -13.02
N ASN A 23 3.60 5.24 -11.81
CA ASN A 23 3.25 4.43 -10.65
C ASN A 23 2.19 5.16 -9.83
N TYR A 24 1.10 4.48 -9.54
CA TYR A 24 0.01 5.01 -8.74
C TYR A 24 -0.16 4.18 -7.47
N ILE A 25 -0.52 4.84 -6.37
CA ILE A 25 -1.12 4.18 -5.21
C ILE A 25 -2.56 4.64 -5.16
N VAL A 26 -3.50 3.72 -5.39
CA VAL A 26 -4.93 4.04 -5.36
C VAL A 26 -5.49 3.61 -4.01
N LEU A 27 -5.98 4.58 -3.26
CA LEU A 27 -6.60 4.38 -1.95
C LEU A 27 -8.11 4.49 -2.08
N ASN A 28 -8.81 3.45 -1.63
CA ASN A 28 -10.26 3.48 -1.53
C ASN A 28 -10.67 4.33 -0.31
N SER A 29 -11.36 5.43 -0.56
CA SER A 29 -11.83 6.35 0.48
C SER A 29 -12.94 5.76 1.34
N LEU A 30 -13.59 4.68 0.88
CA LEU A 30 -14.65 3.97 1.61
C LEU A 30 -14.10 2.99 2.66
N VAL A 31 -12.81 2.63 2.60
CA VAL A 31 -12.20 1.73 3.59
C VAL A 31 -11.72 2.52 4.83
N PRO A 32 -11.56 1.88 6.00
CA PRO A 32 -11.04 2.52 7.20
C PRO A 32 -9.66 3.15 7.00
N LEU A 33 -9.35 4.15 7.83
CA LEU A 33 -8.09 4.89 7.75
C LEU A 33 -6.88 3.97 7.95
N GLU A 34 -7.00 3.05 8.90
CA GLU A 34 -5.98 2.06 9.27
C GLU A 34 -5.64 1.17 8.08
N SER A 35 -6.66 0.75 7.31
CA SER A 35 -6.45 -0.03 6.09
C SER A 35 -5.69 0.76 5.03
N ARG A 36 -5.96 2.06 4.88
CA ARG A 36 -5.22 2.91 3.93
C ARG A 36 -3.77 3.14 4.37
N ILE A 37 -3.55 3.33 5.68
CA ILE A 37 -2.21 3.46 6.26
C ILE A 37 -1.41 2.18 6.02
N SER A 38 -2.02 1.02 6.29
CA SER A 38 -1.42 -0.31 6.07
C SER A 38 -0.99 -0.49 4.61
N VAL A 39 -1.83 -0.12 3.64
CA VAL A 39 -1.50 -0.19 2.20
C VAL A 39 -0.33 0.72 1.85
N LEU A 40 -0.34 1.97 2.32
CA LEU A 40 0.77 2.91 2.09
C LEU A 40 2.08 2.37 2.67
N ALA A 41 2.05 1.90 3.92
CA ALA A 41 3.22 1.36 4.60
C ALA A 41 3.78 0.13 3.87
N LYS A 42 2.92 -0.77 3.40
CA LYS A 42 3.31 -1.93 2.60
C LYS A 42 3.98 -1.54 1.28
N VAL A 43 3.46 -0.56 0.54
CA VAL A 43 4.08 -0.12 -0.72
C VAL A 43 5.43 0.56 -0.46
N ILE A 44 5.49 1.39 0.58
CA ILE A 44 6.72 2.08 0.97
C ILE A 44 7.79 1.07 1.42
N SER A 45 7.42 0.00 2.14
CA SER A 45 8.36 -1.01 2.64
C SER A 45 9.05 -1.82 1.54
N MET A 46 8.52 -1.83 0.31
CA MET A 46 9.09 -2.56 -0.83
C MET A 46 10.30 -1.86 -1.47
N HIS A 47 10.68 -0.68 -0.98
CA HIS A 47 11.72 0.15 -1.57
C HIS A 47 12.87 0.40 -0.59
N ASN A 48 14.00 0.88 -1.11
CA ASN A 48 15.13 1.27 -0.26
C ASN A 48 14.83 2.61 0.46
N LEU A 49 14.86 2.58 1.80
CA LEU A 49 14.58 3.71 2.70
C LEU A 49 15.80 4.12 3.54
N GLU A 50 16.99 3.58 3.27
CA GLU A 50 18.21 3.80 4.08
C GLU A 50 18.63 5.27 4.13
N LEU A 51 18.50 5.99 3.01
CA LEU A 51 18.89 7.38 2.89
C LEU A 51 17.78 8.38 3.26
N LEU A 52 16.62 7.89 3.72
CA LEU A 52 15.46 8.73 4.05
C LEU A 52 15.27 8.89 5.56
N THR A 53 15.24 10.14 6.01
CA THR A 53 14.83 10.48 7.37
C THR A 53 13.31 10.34 7.48
N ILE A 54 12.86 9.29 8.16
CA ILE A 54 11.44 8.99 8.40
C ILE A 54 11.18 9.09 9.90
N LYS A 55 10.07 9.71 10.29
CA LYS A 55 9.66 9.78 11.71
C LYS A 55 9.62 8.38 12.32
N PRO A 56 10.15 8.17 13.56
CA PRO A 56 10.24 6.83 14.16
C PRO A 56 8.91 6.06 14.19
N ALA A 57 7.81 6.73 14.54
CA ALA A 57 6.48 6.13 14.56
C ALA A 57 6.03 5.62 13.17
N VAL A 58 6.36 6.34 12.10
CA VAL A 58 6.02 5.94 10.73
C VAL A 58 6.89 4.76 10.28
N ARG A 59 8.19 4.80 10.62
CA ARG A 59 9.13 3.72 10.31
C ARG A 59 8.69 2.40 10.97
N LEU A 60 8.18 2.45 12.20
CA LEU A 60 7.66 1.27 12.90
C LEU A 60 6.51 0.61 12.14
N ILE A 61 5.56 1.38 11.60
CA ILE A 61 4.43 0.86 10.83
C ILE A 61 4.92 0.23 9.50
N ILE A 62 5.89 0.86 8.84
CA ILE A 62 6.48 0.34 7.59
C ILE A 62 7.16 -1.02 7.83
N GLU A 63 7.96 -1.13 8.89
CA GLU A 63 8.63 -2.40 9.23
C GLU A 63 7.64 -3.48 9.67
N GLN A 64 6.55 -3.11 10.35
CA GLN A 64 5.48 -4.05 10.68
C GLN A 64 4.84 -4.65 9.42
N GLU A 65 4.50 -3.82 8.43
CA GLU A 65 3.93 -4.31 7.16
C GLU A 65 4.93 -5.11 6.33
N LYS A 66 6.22 -4.77 6.38
CA LYS A 66 7.29 -5.53 5.69
C LYS A 66 7.36 -6.98 6.16
N ASN A 67 7.18 -7.21 7.46
CA ASN A 67 7.25 -8.53 8.09
C ASN A 67 5.90 -9.28 8.09
N ARG A 68 4.84 -8.64 7.59
CA ARG A 68 3.51 -9.23 7.55
C ARG A 68 3.44 -10.26 6.42
N LYS A 69 3.13 -11.51 6.76
CA LYS A 69 2.88 -12.57 5.77
C LYS A 69 1.69 -12.18 4.90
N PRO A 70 1.72 -12.43 3.57
CA PRO A 70 0.56 -12.21 2.72
C PRO A 70 -0.61 -13.01 3.28
N GLN A 71 -1.72 -12.33 3.53
CA GLN A 71 -3.01 -12.99 3.73
C GLN A 71 -3.44 -13.46 2.34
N GLU A 72 -3.19 -14.74 2.03
CA GLU A 72 -3.79 -15.41 0.88
C GLU A 72 -5.31 -15.40 1.07
N THR A 73 -5.99 -14.42 0.48
CA THR A 73 -7.41 -14.56 0.18
C THR A 73 -7.49 -15.16 -1.21
N THR A 74 -7.32 -16.48 -1.30
CA THR A 74 -7.72 -17.23 -2.48
C THR A 74 -9.23 -17.05 -2.60
N ILE A 75 -9.67 -16.12 -3.45
CA ILE A 75 -11.04 -16.17 -3.95
C ILE A 75 -11.04 -17.40 -4.85
N PRO A 76 -11.79 -18.47 -4.55
CA PRO A 76 -11.93 -19.55 -5.51
C PRO A 76 -12.44 -18.94 -6.81
N LEU A 77 -11.67 -19.13 -7.88
CA LEU A 77 -12.13 -18.87 -9.23
C LEU A 77 -13.08 -20.02 -9.56
N ASP A 78 -14.33 -19.88 -9.14
CA ASP A 78 -15.40 -20.77 -9.58
C ASP A 78 -15.69 -20.43 -11.05
N PHE A 79 -15.04 -21.17 -11.96
CA PHE A 79 -15.39 -21.27 -13.37
C PHE A 79 -16.43 -22.39 -13.58
#